data_AF-A0A528G3X5-F1
#
_entry.id   AF-A0A528G3X5-F1
#
_cell.length_a   1.000
_cell.length_b   1.000
_cell.length_c   1.000
_cell.angle_alpha   90.00
_cell.angle_beta   90.00
_cell.angle_gamma   90.00
#
_symmetry.space_group_name_H-M   'P 1'
#
loop_
_entity.id
_entity.type
_entity.pdbx_description
1 polymer ?
#
loop_
_entity_poly.entity_id
_entity_poly.type
_entity_poly.pdbx_seq_one_letter_code
_entity_poly.pdbx_strand_id
1 'polypeptide(L)'
;MLERRGIAILRIVQPKKSFIVGSRPVVKLTAPNRTDLNDPTVEMWLPIASDVAVGAGQGDGKISLHDTVDERPVRQLNIAIAGQSGTIAAGSAALVKSIANAR
;
A
#
# COMPACT_ATOMS: atom_id res chain seq x y z
N MET A 1 2.35 -21.37 0.63
CA MET A 1 3.38 -21.12 1.65
C MET A 1 3.79 -19.67 1.55
N LEU A 2 3.40 -18.89 2.56
CA LEU A 2 3.59 -17.43 2.60
C LEU A 2 5.07 -17.06 2.53
N GLU A 3 5.95 -17.89 3.10
CA GLU A 3 7.41 -17.73 3.04
C GLU A 3 7.96 -17.70 1.61
N ARG A 4 7.28 -18.35 0.66
CA ARG A 4 7.68 -18.30 -0.76
C ARG A 4 7.30 -17.00 -1.45
N ARG A 5 6.41 -16.18 -0.87
CA ARG A 5 6.02 -14.90 -1.46
C ARG A 5 7.21 -13.95 -1.56
N GLY A 6 8.15 -14.01 -0.61
CA GLY A 6 9.23 -13.02 -0.50
C GLY A 6 8.70 -11.67 -0.01
N ILE A 7 9.50 -10.61 -0.16
CA ILE A 7 9.15 -9.25 0.23
C ILE A 7 9.17 -8.35 -1.00
N ALA A 8 8.10 -7.62 -1.24
CA ALA A 8 8.07 -6.56 -2.24
C ALA A 8 8.25 -5.20 -1.57
N ILE A 9 9.10 -4.37 -2.15
CA ILE A 9 9.28 -2.96 -1.82
C ILE A 9 8.68 -2.16 -2.98
N LEU A 10 7.65 -1.37 -2.70
CA LEU A 10 7.06 -0.43 -3.65
C LEU A 10 7.61 0.96 -3.36
N ARG A 11 8.30 1.56 -4.32
CA ARG A 11 8.86 2.91 -4.22
C ARG A 11 8.18 3.85 -5.21
N ILE A 12 7.64 4.95 -4.72
CA ILE A 12 7.09 6.02 -5.55
C ILE A 12 8.26 6.82 -6.11
N VAL A 13 8.38 6.85 -7.44
CA VAL A 13 9.34 7.73 -8.13
C VAL A 13 8.66 8.92 -8.80
N GLN A 14 7.32 8.94 -8.83
CA GLN A 14 6.54 10.06 -9.36
C GLN A 14 6.59 11.28 -8.41
N PRO A 15 7.04 12.45 -8.89
CA PRO A 15 7.04 13.65 -8.08
C PRO A 15 5.63 14.02 -7.59
N LYS A 16 5.55 14.59 -6.38
CA LYS A 16 4.31 15.08 -5.75
C LYS A 16 3.28 13.99 -5.39
N LYS A 17 3.61 12.71 -5.51
CA LYS A 17 2.82 11.60 -4.97
C LYS A 17 3.46 11.09 -3.69
N SER A 18 2.62 10.69 -2.74
CA SER A 18 3.08 10.11 -1.49
C SER A 18 2.03 9.21 -0.85
N PHE A 19 2.51 8.25 -0.07
CA PHE A 19 1.69 7.48 0.85
C PHE A 19 1.31 8.30 2.08
N ILE A 20 0.15 8.00 2.63
CA ILE A 20 -0.22 8.37 4.00
C ILE A 20 0.17 7.25 4.96
N VAL A 21 0.32 7.57 6.24
CA VAL A 21 0.41 6.57 7.31
C VAL A 21 -0.86 6.67 8.15
N GLY A 22 -1.49 5.53 8.44
CA GLY A 22 -2.69 5.44 9.25
C GLY A 22 -2.46 4.73 10.57
N SER A 23 -3.33 4.96 11.56
CA SER A 23 -3.29 4.26 12.85
C SER A 23 -3.50 2.74 12.73
N ARG A 24 -4.04 2.27 11.60
CA ARG A 24 -4.08 0.85 11.20
C ARG A 24 -3.40 0.77 9.82
N PRO A 25 -2.08 0.60 9.75
CA PRO A 25 -1.33 0.91 8.53
C PRO A 25 -1.21 -0.25 7.54
N VAL A 26 -1.52 -1.49 7.96
CA VAL A 26 -1.44 -2.67 7.09
C VAL A 26 -2.76 -2.86 6.35
N VAL A 27 -2.75 -2.77 5.02
CA VAL A 27 -3.92 -3.02 4.18
C VAL A 27 -3.79 -4.33 3.42
N LYS A 28 -4.92 -5.02 3.26
CA LYS A 28 -5.03 -6.22 2.44
C LYS A 28 -5.92 -5.91 1.24
N LEU A 29 -5.39 -6.05 0.02
CA LEU A 29 -6.14 -5.85 -1.21
C LEU A 29 -6.50 -7.22 -1.79
N THR A 30 -7.80 -7.45 -1.98
CA THR A 30 -8.35 -8.78 -2.30
C THR A 30 -9.54 -8.66 -3.22
N ALA A 31 -9.68 -9.62 -4.14
CA ALA A 31 -10.96 -9.85 -4.79
C ALA A 31 -11.99 -10.42 -3.79
N PRO A 32 -13.31 -10.24 -4.03
CA PRO A 32 -14.34 -10.88 -3.22
C PRO A 32 -14.10 -12.39 -3.11
N ASN A 33 -14.26 -12.94 -1.89
CA ASN A 33 -14.06 -14.36 -1.57
C ASN A 33 -12.63 -14.91 -1.74
N ARG A 34 -11.61 -14.07 -2.00
CA ARG A 34 -10.21 -14.47 -2.05
C ARG A 34 -9.40 -13.73 -0.99
N THR A 35 -9.30 -14.30 0.21
CA THR A 35 -8.71 -13.61 1.36
C THR A 35 -7.44 -14.24 1.91
N ASP A 36 -7.04 -15.39 1.37
CA ASP A 36 -5.86 -16.15 1.78
C ASP A 36 -4.57 -15.46 1.30
N LEU A 37 -3.65 -15.16 2.21
CA LEU A 37 -2.36 -14.55 1.88
C LEU A 37 -1.44 -15.47 1.04
N ASN A 38 -1.74 -16.77 1.00
CA ASN A 38 -1.06 -17.71 0.10
C ASN A 38 -1.51 -17.57 -1.36
N ASP A 39 -2.68 -16.97 -1.62
CA ASP A 39 -3.14 -16.69 -2.98
C ASP A 39 -2.28 -15.56 -3.56
N PRO A 40 -1.61 -15.76 -4.71
CA PRO A 40 -0.72 -14.77 -5.25
C PRO A 40 -1.42 -13.46 -5.65
N THR A 41 -2.73 -13.50 -5.86
CA THR A 41 -3.59 -12.35 -6.18
C THR A 41 -4.00 -11.53 -4.96
N VAL A 42 -3.69 -12.02 -3.75
CA VAL A 42 -3.93 -11.28 -2.51
C VAL A 42 -2.70 -10.47 -2.14
N GLU A 43 -2.85 -9.17 -2.09
CA GLU A 43 -1.78 -8.25 -1.71
C GLU A 43 -1.92 -7.82 -0.25
N MET A 44 -0.78 -7.59 0.40
CA MET A 44 -0.71 -7.02 1.75
C MET A 44 0.41 -5.99 1.79
N TRP A 45 0.09 -4.77 2.19
CA TRP A 45 1.01 -3.63 2.11
C TRP A 45 1.04 -2.82 3.41
N LEU A 46 2.22 -2.30 3.73
CA LEU A 46 2.50 -1.41 4.84
C LEU A 46 3.36 -0.23 4.32
N PRO A 47 2.79 0.98 4.16
CA PRO A 47 3.61 2.17 4.00
C PRO A 47 4.46 2.43 5.23
N ILE A 48 5.76 2.54 5.03
CA ILE A 48 6.75 2.81 6.08
C ILE A 48 7.38 4.20 5.95
N ALA A 49 7.22 4.84 4.79
CA ALA A 49 7.64 6.20 4.50
C ALA A 49 6.66 6.86 3.52
N SER A 50 6.82 8.16 3.26
CA SER A 50 5.97 8.89 2.31
C SER A 50 6.09 8.37 0.88
N ASP A 51 7.15 7.64 0.54
CA ASP A 51 7.46 7.17 -0.80
C ASP A 51 7.73 5.66 -0.87
N VAL A 52 7.69 4.96 0.27
CA VAL A 52 8.00 3.52 0.35
C VAL A 52 6.92 2.75 1.09
N ALA A 53 6.48 1.65 0.48
CA ALA A 53 5.66 0.62 1.11
C ALA A 53 6.32 -0.76 0.99
N VAL A 54 6.10 -1.59 2.00
CA VAL A 54 6.59 -2.98 2.05
C VAL A 54 5.41 -3.92 2.05
N GLY A 55 5.50 -5.03 1.32
CA GLY A 55 4.41 -5.99 1.20
C GLY A 55 4.86 -7.41 0.89
N ALA A 56 3.88 -8.30 0.77
CA ALA A 56 4.13 -9.67 0.32
C ALA A 56 4.56 -9.68 -1.15
N GLY A 57 5.66 -10.38 -1.45
CA GLY A 57 6.18 -10.50 -2.82
C GLY A 57 5.40 -11.49 -3.69
N GLN A 58 5.84 -11.66 -4.94
CA GLN A 58 5.09 -12.39 -5.96
C GLN A 58 5.34 -13.91 -6.02
N GLY A 59 6.20 -14.50 -5.17
CA GLY A 59 6.34 -15.97 -5.11
C GLY A 59 7.71 -16.56 -5.41
N ASP A 60 8.78 -15.76 -5.51
CA ASP A 60 10.15 -16.24 -5.75
C ASP A 60 11.02 -16.34 -4.48
N GLY A 61 10.45 -16.03 -3.31
CA GLY A 61 11.11 -16.03 -2.02
C GLY A 61 12.14 -14.92 -1.81
N LYS A 62 12.29 -13.98 -2.76
CA LYS A 62 13.32 -12.93 -2.73
C LYS A 62 12.74 -11.59 -2.31
N ILE A 63 13.65 -10.63 -2.12
CA ILE A 63 13.29 -9.21 -2.01
C ILE A 63 13.24 -8.63 -3.42
N SER A 64 12.13 -7.98 -3.77
CA SER A 64 11.97 -7.25 -5.04
C SER A 64 11.74 -5.76 -4.80
N LEU A 65 12.29 -4.92 -5.68
CA LEU A 65 12.04 -3.47 -5.69
C LEU A 65 11.21 -3.13 -6.92
N HIS A 66 10.11 -2.43 -6.70
CA HIS A 66 9.18 -1.98 -7.73
C HIS A 66 9.08 -0.46 -7.68
N ASP A 67 9.66 0.21 -8.66
CA ASP A 67 9.46 1.63 -8.86
C ASP A 67 8.11 1.87 -9.55
N THR A 68 7.28 2.74 -8.98
CA THR A 68 6.01 3.14 -9.60
C THR A 68 5.99 4.63 -9.94
N VAL A 69 5.63 4.89 -11.19
CA VAL A 69 5.18 6.21 -11.67
C VAL A 69 3.65 6.31 -11.69
N ASP A 70 2.96 5.20 -11.48
CA ASP A 70 1.50 5.11 -11.54
C ASP A 70 0.89 5.59 -10.22
N GLU A 71 0.02 6.59 -10.33
CA GLU A 71 -0.68 7.17 -9.18
C GLU A 71 -1.83 6.30 -8.67
N ARG A 72 -2.35 5.38 -9.47
CA ARG A 72 -3.50 4.53 -9.13
C ARG A 72 -3.23 3.63 -7.93
N PRO A 73 -2.16 2.80 -7.88
CA PRO A 73 -1.87 1.97 -6.71
C PRO A 73 -1.59 2.82 -5.46
N VAL A 74 -0.90 3.96 -5.61
CA VAL A 74 -0.66 4.90 -4.50
C VAL A 74 -1.97 5.42 -3.92
N ARG A 75 -2.88 5.84 -4.79
CA ARG A 75 -4.19 6.34 -4.38
C ARG A 75 -5.04 5.25 -3.73
N GLN A 76 -5.06 4.05 -4.31
CA GLN A 76 -5.80 2.91 -3.79
C GLN A 76 -5.33 2.53 -2.38
N LEU A 77 -4.02 2.45 -2.16
CA LEU A 77 -3.44 2.19 -0.85
C LEU A 77 -3.81 3.27 0.16
N ASN A 78 -3.69 4.55 -0.21
CA ASN A 78 -4.06 5.65 0.68
C ASN A 78 -5.54 5.62 1.07
N ILE A 79 -6.44 5.35 0.12
CA ILE A 79 -7.88 5.23 0.40
C ILE A 79 -8.17 4.04 1.31
N ALA A 80 -7.56 2.88 1.05
CA ALA A 80 -7.73 1.70 1.90
C ALA A 80 -7.24 1.96 3.35
N ILE A 81 -6.06 2.56 3.51
CA ILE A 81 -5.47 2.89 4.81
C ILE A 81 -6.35 3.88 5.55
N ALA A 82 -6.77 4.95 4.87
CA ALA A 82 -7.68 5.93 5.45
C ALA A 82 -8.95 5.23 5.90
N GLY A 83 -9.58 4.46 5.01
CA GLY A 83 -10.82 3.69 5.20
C GLY A 83 -10.87 2.92 6.53
N GLN A 84 -9.78 2.27 6.90
CA GLN A 84 -9.70 1.49 8.15
C GLN A 84 -9.10 2.24 9.35
N SER A 85 -8.44 3.39 9.14
CA SER A 85 -7.75 4.12 10.20
C SER A 85 -8.62 5.20 10.85
N GLY A 86 -8.51 5.32 12.18
CA GLY A 86 -9.12 6.41 12.94
C GLY A 86 -8.32 7.72 12.85
N THR A 87 -7.00 7.61 12.67
CA THR A 87 -6.08 8.75 12.49
C THR A 87 -5.20 8.51 11.29
N ILE A 88 -4.92 9.57 10.52
CA ILE A 88 -3.99 9.55 9.39
C ILE A 88 -2.98 10.70 9.49
N ALA A 89 -1.77 10.48 8.99
CA ALA A 89 -0.72 11.46 8.80
C ALA A 89 -0.29 11.46 7.33
N ALA A 90 0.02 12.65 6.80
CA ALA A 90 0.44 12.83 5.41
C ALA A 90 1.44 13.98 5.31
N GLY A 91 2.31 13.93 4.29
CA GLY A 91 3.30 14.99 4.03
C GLY A 91 2.72 16.33 3.56
N SER A 92 1.40 16.42 3.31
CA SER A 92 0.76 17.70 2.97
C SER A 92 -0.72 17.74 3.36
N ALA A 93 -1.20 18.94 3.71
CA ALA A 93 -2.62 19.18 4.00
C ALA A 93 -3.52 18.96 2.76
N ALA A 94 -2.99 19.21 1.55
CA ALA A 94 -3.70 18.97 0.30
C ALA A 94 -4.01 17.48 0.11
N LEU A 95 -3.07 16.59 0.44
CA LEU A 95 -3.29 15.14 0.39
C LEU A 95 -4.35 14.69 1.41
N VAL A 96 -4.29 15.20 2.65
CA VAL A 96 -5.32 14.91 3.66
C VAL A 96 -6.72 15.31 3.16
N LYS A 97 -6.87 16.53 2.64
CA LYS A 97 -8.14 17.03 2.07
C LYS A 97 -8.61 16.18 0.90
N SER A 98 -7.70 15.81 -0.01
CA SER A 98 -8.02 14.94 -1.15
C SER A 98 -8.53 13.57 -0.72
N ILE A 99 -7.98 12.98 0.35
CA ILE A 99 -8.43 11.70 0.90
C ILE A 99 -9.78 11.84 1.62
N ALA A 100 -9.94 12.87 2.44
CA ALA A 100 -11.18 13.13 3.17
C ALA A 100 -12.39 13.30 2.25
N ASN A 101 -12.23 13.99 1.11
CA ASN A 101 -13.29 14.22 0.14
C ASN A 101 -13.66 12.99 -0.71
N ALA A 102 -12.88 11.90 -0.63
CA ALA A 102 -13.13 10.66 -1.36
C ALA A 102 -13.81 9.58 -0.51
N ARG A 103 -14.13 9.89 0.74
CA ARG A 103 -14.91 9.07 1.68
C ARG A 103 -16.34 9.59 1.70
#